data_AF-A0A7S2JG14-F1
#
_entry.id   AF-A0A7S2JG14-F1
#
_cell.length_a   1.000
_cell.length_b   1.000
_cell.length_c   1.000
_cell.angle_alpha   90.00
_cell.angle_beta   90.00
_cell.angle_gamma   90.00
#
_symmetry.space_group_name_H-M   'P 1'
#
loop_
_entity.id
_entity.type
_entity.pdbx_description
1 polymer ?
#
loop_
_entity_poly.entity_id
_entity_poly.type
_entity_poly.pdbx_seq_one_letter_code
_entity_poly.pdbx_strand_id
1 'polypeptide(L)'
;AGGPTVLFADHVDARVMGEHTRELRLPEPVALHSVRVLSRGQKPGGTSTLEGKTFPDVRTMSLGVYANDRLSTSSAMPRLRPGQVAGSFAVPGDRLVSDCIVVRGNFVRLSIAVYGSPLGSGEAV
;
A
#
# COMPACT_ATOMS: atom_id res chain seq x y z
N ALA A 1 7.36 -17.60 13.10
CA ALA A 1 6.29 -16.60 13.19
C ALA A 1 6.09 -15.99 11.81
N GLY A 2 4.84 -15.95 11.32
CA GLY A 2 4.50 -15.73 9.92
C GLY A 2 5.03 -14.41 9.37
N GLY A 3 5.65 -14.46 8.19
CA GLY A 3 6.06 -13.26 7.46
C GLY A 3 4.84 -12.40 7.07
N PRO A 4 5.07 -11.12 6.70
CA PRO A 4 4.00 -10.22 6.30
C PRO A 4 3.20 -10.82 5.14
N THR A 5 1.90 -11.00 5.37
CA THR A 5 0.98 -11.62 4.39
C THR A 5 0.53 -10.57 3.38
N VAL A 6 0.55 -10.91 2.10
CA VAL A 6 -0.01 -10.08 1.04
C VAL A 6 -1.54 -10.20 1.11
N LEU A 7 -2.22 -9.10 1.41
CA LEU A 7 -3.68 -9.04 1.52
C LEU A 7 -4.34 -8.59 0.23
N PHE A 8 -3.65 -7.72 -0.50
CA PHE A 8 -4.12 -7.16 -1.75
C PHE A 8 -2.92 -6.89 -2.66
N ALA A 9 -3.07 -7.16 -3.95
CA ALA A 9 -2.10 -6.74 -4.95
C ALA A 9 -2.83 -6.43 -6.25
N ASP A 10 -2.54 -5.28 -6.86
CA ASP A 10 -3.18 -4.86 -8.10
C ASP A 10 -2.31 -3.93 -8.95
N HIS A 11 -2.72 -3.75 -10.20
CA HIS A 11 -2.20 -2.77 -11.14
C HIS A 11 -3.12 -1.57 -11.24
N VAL A 12 -2.55 -0.37 -11.12
CA VAL A 12 -3.24 0.88 -11.41
C VAL A 12 -2.67 1.50 -12.67
N ASP A 13 -3.51 1.66 -13.70
CA ASP A 13 -3.16 2.34 -14.94
C ASP A 13 -3.74 3.76 -14.99
N ALA A 14 -2.87 4.75 -15.22
CA ALA A 14 -3.24 6.14 -15.42
C ALA A 14 -3.22 6.56 -16.90
N ARG A 15 -2.72 5.69 -17.80
CA ARG A 15 -2.63 5.83 -19.27
C ARG A 15 -1.71 6.96 -19.77
N VAL A 16 -1.58 8.06 -19.04
CA VAL A 16 -0.73 9.21 -19.38
C VAL A 16 0.15 9.58 -18.19
N MET A 17 1.33 10.14 -18.47
CA MET A 17 2.23 10.63 -17.43
C MET A 17 1.67 11.93 -16.84
N GLY A 18 1.58 12.00 -15.51
CA GLY A 18 1.06 13.16 -14.79
C GLY A 18 0.86 12.84 -13.32
N GLU A 19 0.40 13.84 -12.56
CA GLU A 19 0.12 13.67 -11.13
C GLU A 19 -1.25 13.03 -10.96
N HIS A 20 -1.29 11.86 -10.34
CA HIS A 20 -2.50 11.09 -10.13
C HIS A 20 -2.71 10.80 -8.65
N THR A 21 -3.98 10.72 -8.26
CA THR A 21 -4.40 10.22 -6.95
C THR A 21 -5.27 8.99 -7.15
N ARG A 22 -4.97 7.92 -6.41
CA ARG A 22 -5.66 6.64 -6.50
C ARG A 22 -6.02 6.15 -5.11
N GLU A 23 -7.27 5.78 -4.96
CA GLU A 23 -7.82 5.21 -3.74
C GLU A 23 -7.98 3.70 -3.91
N LEU A 24 -7.46 2.94 -2.96
CA LEU A 24 -7.56 1.49 -2.88
C LEU A 24 -8.39 1.16 -1.65
N ARG A 25 -9.59 0.62 -1.87
CA ARG A 25 -10.48 0.17 -0.80
C ARG A 25 -10.28 -1.32 -0.57
N LEU A 26 -10.02 -1.68 0.68
CA LEU A 26 -9.99 -3.06 1.13
C LEU A 26 -11.42 -3.48 1.48
N PRO A 27 -11.79 -4.76 1.22
CA PRO A 27 -13.14 -5.24 1.50
C PRO A 27 -13.47 -5.23 2.99
N GLU A 28 -12.45 -5.35 3.85
CA GLU A 28 -12.56 -5.35 5.30
C GLU A 28 -11.39 -4.54 5.90
N PRO A 29 -11.54 -3.96 7.11
CA PRO A 29 -10.44 -3.33 7.82
C PRO A 29 -9.34 -4.34 8.18
N VAL A 30 -8.08 -3.92 8.00
CA VAL A 30 -6.92 -4.77 8.27
C VAL A 30 -5.94 -4.05 9.19
N ALA A 31 -5.19 -4.81 9.98
CA ALA A 31 -3.98 -4.29 10.61
C ALA A 31 -2.92 -4.11 9.53
N LEU A 32 -2.69 -2.85 9.12
CA LEU A 32 -1.75 -2.51 8.07
C LEU A 32 -0.32 -2.62 8.62
N HIS A 33 0.55 -3.32 7.89
CA HIS A 33 1.99 -3.39 8.22
C HIS A 33 2.80 -2.50 7.28
N SER A 34 2.57 -2.63 5.97
CA SER A 34 3.26 -1.82 4.97
C SER A 34 2.53 -1.85 3.62
N VAL A 35 2.84 -0.87 2.79
CA VAL A 35 2.47 -0.83 1.37
C VAL A 35 3.73 -0.88 0.54
N ARG A 36 3.76 -1.68 -0.52
CA ARG A 36 4.87 -1.70 -1.49
C ARG A 36 4.38 -1.38 -2.88
N VAL A 37 5.10 -0.49 -3.54
CA VAL A 37 5.06 -0.28 -4.98
C VAL A 37 6.16 -1.15 -5.59
N LEU A 38 5.76 -2.09 -6.44
CA LEU A 38 6.64 -3.12 -6.98
C LEU A 38 7.32 -2.61 -8.26
N SER A 39 8.66 -2.68 -8.29
CA SER A 39 9.42 -2.46 -9.52
C SER A 39 9.05 -3.47 -10.61
N ARG A 40 9.42 -3.16 -11.86
CA ARG A 40 9.25 -4.11 -12.96
C ARG A 40 9.90 -5.48 -12.64
N GLY A 41 9.15 -6.56 -12.78
CA GLY A 41 9.63 -7.92 -12.50
C GLY A 41 9.61 -8.33 -11.02
N GLN A 42 9.35 -7.40 -10.10
CA GLN A 42 9.33 -7.70 -8.66
C GLN A 42 8.03 -8.41 -8.29
N LYS A 43 8.13 -9.48 -7.50
CA LYS A 43 6.97 -10.18 -6.94
C LYS A 43 6.79 -9.80 -5.46
N PRO A 44 5.55 -9.65 -4.98
CA PRO A 44 5.27 -9.30 -3.59
C PRO A 44 5.52 -10.45 -2.60
N GLY A 45 5.83 -11.66 -3.08
CA GLY A 45 5.96 -12.87 -2.26
C GLY A 45 4.61 -13.50 -1.92
N GLY A 46 4.63 -14.59 -1.15
CA GLY A 46 3.41 -15.33 -0.80
C GLY A 46 2.78 -16.07 -1.99
N THR A 47 1.45 -16.21 -1.98
CA THR A 47 0.65 -16.89 -3.02
C THR A 47 0.26 -15.98 -4.20
N SER A 48 0.64 -14.70 -4.17
CA SER A 48 0.28 -13.76 -5.23
C SER A 48 1.06 -14.05 -6.51
N THR A 49 0.35 -14.16 -7.63
CA THR A 49 0.93 -14.29 -8.98
C THR A 49 1.29 -12.95 -9.60
N LEU A 50 0.99 -11.83 -8.93
CA LEU A 50 1.22 -10.49 -9.46
C LEU A 50 2.72 -10.21 -9.61
N GLU A 51 3.08 -9.69 -10.79
CA GLU A 51 4.42 -9.24 -11.11
C GLU A 51 4.40 -7.74 -11.35
N GLY A 52 5.34 -7.03 -10.73
CA GLY A 52 5.43 -5.59 -10.83
C GLY A 52 5.63 -5.11 -12.27
N LYS A 53 4.90 -4.05 -12.63
CA LYS A 53 4.93 -3.38 -13.94
C LYS A 53 4.94 -1.86 -13.79
N THR A 54 5.36 -1.35 -12.63
CA THR A 54 5.39 0.09 -12.33
C THR A 54 6.22 0.86 -13.35
N PHE A 55 5.72 2.03 -13.77
CA PHE A 55 6.39 2.96 -14.66
C PHE A 55 6.01 4.42 -14.33
N PRO A 56 6.99 5.34 -14.16
CA PRO A 56 8.44 5.15 -14.29
C PRO A 56 9.06 4.29 -13.16
N ASP A 57 10.38 4.11 -13.13
CA ASP A 57 11.01 3.25 -12.10
C ASP A 57 10.78 3.78 -10.69
N VAL A 58 10.47 2.88 -9.75
CA VAL A 58 10.11 3.25 -8.37
C VAL A 58 11.18 4.07 -7.64
N ARG A 59 12.46 3.98 -8.04
CA ARG A 59 13.56 4.75 -7.44
C ARG A 59 13.56 6.22 -7.84
N THR A 60 12.97 6.54 -8.98
CA THR A 60 12.91 7.92 -9.49
C THR A 60 11.54 8.57 -9.26
N MET A 61 10.56 7.77 -8.81
CA MET A 61 9.21 8.24 -8.54
C MET A 61 9.12 8.99 -7.20
N SER A 62 8.45 10.14 -7.24
CA SER A 62 7.97 10.80 -6.03
C SER A 62 6.54 10.35 -5.76
N LEU A 63 6.35 9.57 -4.69
CA LEU A 63 5.05 9.06 -4.26
C LEU A 63 4.75 9.45 -2.81
N GLY A 64 3.51 9.83 -2.56
CA GLY A 64 2.90 9.89 -1.24
C GLY A 64 1.93 8.71 -1.09
N VAL A 65 2.14 7.89 -0.07
CA VAL A 65 1.18 6.85 0.33
C VAL A 65 0.58 7.25 1.66
N TYR A 66 -0.73 7.16 1.77
CA TYR A 66 -1.52 7.56 2.92
C TYR A 66 -2.46 6.41 3.25
N ALA A 67 -2.75 6.21 4.52
CA ALA A 67 -3.73 5.24 4.97
C ALA A 67 -4.65 5.92 5.98
N ASN A 68 -5.93 5.61 5.96
CA ASN A 68 -6.81 6.04 7.05
C ASN A 68 -6.55 5.18 8.29
N ASP A 69 -6.65 5.77 9.47
CA ASP A 69 -6.61 5.02 10.73
C ASP A 69 -8.01 4.97 11.32
N ARG A 70 -8.63 3.78 11.26
CA ARG A 70 -9.96 3.50 11.79
C ARG A 70 -10.02 3.56 13.31
N LEU A 71 -8.87 3.47 13.99
CA LEU A 71 -8.78 3.64 15.44
C LEU A 71 -8.67 5.11 15.86
N SER A 72 -8.34 6.00 14.92
CA SER A 72 -8.25 7.42 15.21
C SER A 72 -9.63 8.07 15.25
N THR A 73 -9.83 8.96 16.21
CA THR A 73 -11.00 9.85 16.24
C THR A 73 -10.90 10.99 15.21
N SER A 74 -9.74 11.13 14.55
CA SER A 74 -9.50 12.09 13.48
C SER A 74 -9.78 11.47 12.11
N SER A 75 -10.36 12.25 11.20
CA SER A 75 -10.49 11.86 9.78
C SER A 75 -9.19 12.04 8.98
N ALA A 76 -8.06 12.33 9.65
CA ALA A 76 -6.77 12.49 8.99
C ALA A 76 -6.25 11.15 8.45
N MET A 77 -5.76 11.16 7.20
CA MET A 77 -5.02 10.05 6.61
C MET A 77 -3.52 10.29 6.78
N PRO A 78 -2.85 9.71 7.79
CA PRO A 78 -1.41 9.86 7.95
C PRO A 78 -0.65 9.41 6.70
N ARG A 79 0.37 10.18 6.35
CA ARG A 79 1.35 9.78 5.33
C ARG A 79 2.22 8.66 5.88
N LEU A 80 2.30 7.55 5.16
CA LEU A 80 3.21 6.45 5.47
C LEU A 80 4.66 6.88 5.27
N ARG A 81 5.56 6.35 6.08
CA ARG A 81 6.98 6.69 6.04
C ARG A 81 7.68 5.88 4.95
N PRO A 82 8.61 6.46 4.18
CA PRO A 82 9.47 5.67 3.31
C PRO A 82 10.15 4.56 4.12
N GLY A 83 10.08 3.33 3.61
CA GLY A 83 10.77 2.17 4.18
C GLY A 83 12.22 2.09 3.71
N GLN A 84 12.91 1.02 4.12
CA GLN A 84 14.34 0.85 3.79
C GLN A 84 14.62 0.51 2.33
N VAL A 85 13.63 -0.03 1.61
CA VAL A 85 13.75 -0.37 0.19
C VAL A 85 12.86 0.54 -0.64
N ALA A 86 13.35 0.91 -1.83
CA ALA A 86 12.61 1.78 -2.75
C ALA A 86 11.22 1.21 -3.02
N GLY A 87 10.21 2.08 -3.01
CA GLY A 87 8.80 1.69 -3.16
C GLY A 87 8.15 1.10 -1.91
N SER A 88 8.87 0.91 -0.81
CA SER A 88 8.26 0.48 0.46
C SER A 88 7.80 1.68 1.27
N PHE A 89 6.63 1.54 1.89
CA PHE A 89 6.03 2.54 2.76
C PHE A 89 5.58 1.84 4.05
N ALA A 90 6.20 2.20 5.17
CA ALA A 90 5.95 1.64 6.47
C ALA A 90 4.90 2.45 7.25
N VAL A 91 4.13 1.74 8.07
CA VAL A 91 3.17 2.37 8.96
C VAL A 91 3.88 3.19 10.04
N PRO A 92 3.42 4.42 10.33
CA PRO A 92 3.92 5.18 11.47
C PRO A 92 3.36 4.61 12.78
N GLY A 93 4.21 3.93 13.55
CA GLY A 93 3.85 3.33 14.84
C GLY A 93 3.48 1.84 14.75
N ASP A 94 3.19 1.24 15.90
CA ASP A 94 3.06 -0.23 16.02
C ASP A 94 1.71 -0.79 15.57
N ARG A 95 0.71 0.08 15.31
CA ARG A 95 -0.63 -0.38 14.90
C ARG A 95 -1.42 0.71 14.15
N LEU A 96 -1.76 0.45 12.89
CA LEU A 96 -2.70 1.25 12.12
C LEU A 96 -3.73 0.30 11.50
N VAL A 97 -5.01 0.56 11.75
CA VAL A 97 -6.10 -0.22 11.16
C VAL A 97 -6.69 0.55 10.01
N SER A 98 -6.67 -0.01 8.81
CA SER A 98 -7.07 0.69 7.58
C SER A 98 -7.97 -0.18 6.72
N ASP A 99 -8.95 0.44 6.09
CA ASP A 99 -9.73 -0.10 4.98
C ASP A 99 -9.54 0.73 3.69
N CYS A 100 -8.74 1.80 3.74
CA CYS A 100 -8.53 2.72 2.64
C CYS A 100 -7.09 3.24 2.58
N ILE A 101 -6.45 2.97 1.44
CA ILE A 101 -5.09 3.43 1.13
C ILE A 101 -5.18 4.39 -0.06
N VAL A 102 -4.57 5.56 0.08
CA VAL A 102 -4.45 6.55 -1.01
C VAL A 102 -3.00 6.62 -1.46
N VAL A 103 -2.79 6.49 -2.77
CA VAL A 103 -1.49 6.68 -3.42
C VAL A 103 -1.56 7.89 -4.33
N ARG A 104 -0.64 8.84 -4.13
CA ARG A 104 -0.53 10.07 -4.91
C ARG A 104 0.87 10.19 -5.50
N GLY A 105 0.97 10.60 -6.76
CA GLY A 105 2.24 11.00 -7.36
C GLY A 105 2.26 10.89 -8.87
N ASN A 106 3.45 11.01 -9.47
CA ASN A 106 3.62 11.08 -10.92
C ASN A 106 3.89 9.70 -11.52
N PHE A 107 2.92 9.14 -12.26
CA PHE A 107 3.05 7.79 -12.83
C PHE A 107 2.18 7.55 -14.06
N VAL A 108 2.54 6.53 -14.86
CA VAL A 108 1.67 5.95 -15.89
C VAL A 108 1.04 4.66 -15.38
N ARG A 109 1.82 3.85 -14.66
CA ARG A 109 1.38 2.57 -14.11
C ARG A 109 1.99 2.36 -12.73
N LEU A 110 1.20 1.85 -11.80
CA LEU A 110 1.66 1.36 -10.49
C LEU A 110 1.30 -0.10 -10.34
N SER A 111 2.21 -0.88 -9.76
CA SER A 111 1.91 -2.20 -9.19
C SER A 111 2.01 -2.08 -7.69
N ILE A 112 0.90 -2.27 -6.98
CA ILE A 112 0.84 -2.03 -5.54
C ILE A 112 0.51 -3.35 -4.85
N ALA A 113 1.20 -3.62 -3.74
CA ALA A 113 0.92 -4.71 -2.83
C ALA A 113 0.75 -4.18 -1.41
N VAL A 114 -0.29 -4.64 -0.72
CA VAL A 114 -0.62 -4.26 0.65
C VAL A 114 -0.34 -5.44 1.55
N TYR A 115 0.44 -5.19 2.61
CA TYR A 115 0.83 -6.19 3.59
C TYR A 115 0.21 -5.86 4.94
N GLY A 116 -0.33 -6.88 5.59
CA GLY A 116 -0.97 -6.74 6.88
C GLY A 116 -1.47 -8.08 7.40
N SER A 117 -2.42 -8.00 8.33
CA SER A 117 -3.24 -9.15 8.73
C SER A 117 -4.71 -8.73 8.82
N PRO A 118 -5.66 -9.64 8.50
CA PRO A 118 -7.05 -9.45 8.89
C PRO A 118 -7.14 -9.22 10.40
N LEU A 119 -8.08 -8.40 10.83
CA LEU A 119 -8.40 -8.31 12.25
C LEU A 119 -9.03 -9.64 12.66
N GLY A 120 -8.52 -10.27 13.71
CA GLY A 120 -9.17 -11.46 14.26
C GLY A 120 -10.61 -11.12 14.67
N SER A 121 -11.52 -12.08 14.61
CA SER A 121 -12.94 -11.93 14.97
C SER A 121 -13.21 -11.50 16.43
N GLY A 122 -12.16 -11.29 17.25
CA GLY A 122 -12.23 -10.73 18.60
C GLY A 122 -11.59 -9.34 18.77
N GLU A 123 -11.06 -8.75 17.69
CA GLU A 123 -10.57 -7.36 17.64
C GLU A 123 -11.50 -6.47 16.81
N ALA A 124 -12.79 -6.80 16.79
CA ALA A 124 -13.82 -5.84 16.41
C ALA A 124 -13.85 -4.76 17.50
N VAL A 125 -13.54 -3.53 17.10
CA VAL A 125 -13.73 -2.31 17.90
C VAL A 125 -15.20 -2.13 18.22
#